data_AF-A0A0G4MNT9-F1
#
_entry.id   AF-A0A0G4MNT9-F1
#
_cell.length_a   1.000
_cell.length_b   1.000
_cell.length_c   1.000
_cell.angle_alpha   90.00
_cell.angle_beta   90.00
_cell.angle_gamma   90.00
#
_symmetry.space_group_name_H-M   'P 1'
#
loop_
_entity.id
_entity.type
_entity.pdbx_description
1 polymer ?
#
loop_
_entity_poly.entity_id
_entity_poly.type
_entity_poly.pdbx_seq_one_letter_code
_entity_poly.pdbx_strand_id
1 'polypeptide(L)'
;MHDLLDDDGVCYFQLAGLRKYWQYEDLIWGLFMNKYVFPGADASTPLGFYIDRFEGAGFEVRNIDTIGVHYSGTLWRWYRNWLANKDKVEAKYGKRWFR
;
A
#
# COMPACT_ATOMS: atom_id res chain seq x y z
N MET A 1 -12.78 11.56 11.34
CA MET A 1 -13.44 11.01 10.13
C MET A 1 -14.87 10.63 10.44
N HIS A 2 -15.10 9.89 11.53
CA HIS A 2 -16.45 9.58 12.04
C HIS A 2 -17.36 10.83 12.11
N ASP A 3 -16.93 11.87 12.84
CA ASP A 3 -17.73 13.09 13.05
C ASP A 3 -17.90 13.99 11.80
N LEU A 4 -17.36 13.57 10.65
CA LEU A 4 -17.50 14.29 9.37
C LEU A 4 -18.58 13.66 8.48
N LEU A 5 -19.17 12.54 8.91
CA LEU A 5 -20.21 11.82 8.19
C LEU A 5 -21.58 12.12 8.80
N ASP A 6 -22.61 12.04 7.96
CA ASP A 6 -23.99 11.97 8.44
C ASP A 6 -24.22 10.70 9.27
N ASP A 7 -25.31 10.64 10.05
CA ASP A 7 -25.60 9.54 10.98
C ASP A 7 -25.64 8.14 10.30
N ASP A 8 -26.05 8.07 9.03
CA ASP A 8 -26.07 6.86 8.20
C ASP A 8 -24.94 6.82 7.15
N GLY A 9 -23.94 7.69 7.30
CA GLY A 9 -22.83 7.83 6.37
C GLY A 9 -21.95 6.59 6.28
N VAL A 10 -21.43 6.33 5.08
CA VAL A 10 -20.58 5.17 4.79
C VAL A 10 -19.15 5.61 4.54
N CYS A 11 -18.20 5.00 5.27
CA CYS A 11 -16.78 5.13 5.00
C CYS A 11 -16.28 3.96 4.14
N TYR A 12 -15.68 4.26 2.99
CA TYR A 12 -14.88 3.30 2.23
C TYR A 12 -13.39 3.60 2.45
N PHE A 13 -12.67 2.63 3.00
CA PHE A 13 -11.24 2.78 3.31
C PHE A 13 -10.42 1.72 2.57
N GLN A 14 -9.58 2.17 1.65
CA GLN A 14 -8.71 1.32 0.84
C GLN A 14 -7.24 1.58 1.22
N LEU A 15 -6.51 0.50 1.50
CA LEU A 15 -5.12 0.57 1.95
C LEU A 15 -4.29 -0.61 1.43
N ALA A 16 -2.97 -0.44 1.45
CA ALA A 16 -2.03 -1.54 1.33
C ALA A 16 -1.60 -1.98 2.73
N GLY A 17 -1.78 -3.26 3.05
CA GLY A 17 -1.46 -3.82 4.37
C GLY A 17 -0.54 -5.02 4.25
N LEU A 18 0.23 -5.29 5.30
CA LEU A 18 1.01 -6.51 5.42
C LEU A 18 0.20 -7.59 6.13
N ARG A 19 0.46 -8.84 5.78
CA ARG A 19 -0.03 -9.95 6.61
C ARG A 19 0.57 -9.85 8.01
N LYS A 20 -0.17 -10.32 9.02
CA LYS A 20 0.27 -10.24 10.44
C LYS A 20 1.53 -11.06 10.72
N TYR A 21 1.69 -12.20 10.05
CA TYR A 21 2.88 -13.03 10.16
C TYR A 21 4.02 -12.44 9.33
N TRP A 22 5.22 -12.32 9.91
CA TRP A 22 6.38 -11.74 9.24
C TRP A 22 7.38 -12.82 8.80
N GLN A 23 8.11 -12.55 7.72
CA GLN A 23 9.24 -13.34 7.22
C GLN A 23 10.47 -12.45 7.01
N TYR A 24 11.65 -13.06 6.86
CA TYR A 24 12.91 -12.32 6.70
C TYR A 24 12.90 -11.39 5.47
N GLU A 25 12.26 -11.84 4.39
CA GLU A 25 12.05 -11.07 3.16
C GLU A 25 11.21 -9.81 3.39
N ASP A 26 10.22 -9.88 4.30
CA ASP A 26 9.37 -8.73 4.66
C ASP A 26 10.22 -7.65 5.35
N LEU A 27 11.21 -8.04 6.17
CA LEU A 27 12.14 -7.10 6.80
C LEU A 27 13.07 -6.44 5.76
N ILE A 28 13.65 -7.23 4.85
CA ILE A 28 14.48 -6.68 3.77
C ILE A 28 13.68 -5.70 2.92
N TRP A 29 12.46 -6.09 2.54
CA TRP A 29 11.56 -5.25 1.77
C TRP A 29 11.24 -3.96 2.53
N GLY A 30 10.89 -4.04 3.81
CA GLY A 30 10.59 -2.88 4.64
C GLY A 30 11.76 -1.90 4.74
N LEU A 31 12.98 -2.39 4.95
CA LEU A 31 14.18 -1.56 5.00
C LEU A 31 14.49 -0.91 3.64
N PHE A 32 14.30 -1.65 2.54
CA PHE A 32 14.47 -1.11 1.18
C PHE A 32 13.47 0.01 0.90
N MET A 33 12.18 -0.25 1.16
CA MET A 33 11.10 0.72 0.92
C MET A 33 11.32 1.99 1.75
N ASN A 34 11.65 1.86 3.05
CA ASN A 34 11.90 3.02 3.91
C ASN A 34 13.11 3.84 3.42
N LYS A 35 14.17 3.19 2.94
CA LYS A 35 15.36 3.91 2.50
C LYS A 35 15.22 4.59 1.14
N TYR A 36 14.53 3.97 0.19
CA TYR A 36 14.59 4.38 -1.22
C TYR A 36 13.25 4.78 -1.86
N VAL A 37 12.10 4.39 -1.30
CA VAL A 37 10.80 4.58 -1.96
C VAL A 37 9.84 5.42 -1.11
N PHE A 38 9.53 4.99 0.11
CA PHE A 38 8.61 5.67 1.03
C PHE A 38 9.23 5.82 2.43
N PRO A 39 10.06 6.86 2.65
CA PRO A 39 10.67 7.10 3.95
C PRO A 39 9.65 7.40 5.03
N GLY A 40 9.73 6.68 6.15
CA GLY A 40 8.85 6.89 7.30
C GLY A 40 7.40 6.38 7.12
N ALA A 41 7.11 5.60 6.07
CA ALA A 41 5.78 5.03 5.89
C ALA A 41 5.46 4.01 6.99
N ASP A 42 4.47 4.33 7.82
CA ASP A 42 3.89 3.50 8.88
C ASP A 42 2.56 2.84 8.45
N ALA A 43 2.07 3.17 7.26
CA ALA A 43 0.75 2.84 6.75
C ALA A 43 0.56 1.37 6.31
N SER A 44 1.46 0.45 6.65
CA SER A 44 1.42 -0.96 6.21
C SER A 44 1.19 -1.93 7.37
N THR A 45 0.29 -1.59 8.29
CA THR A 45 -0.03 -2.46 9.44
C THR A 45 -0.91 -3.64 9.03
N PRO A 46 -0.99 -4.71 9.85
CA PRO A 46 -1.93 -5.79 9.63
C PRO A 46 -3.39 -5.35 9.72
N LEU A 47 -4.29 -6.07 9.04
CA LEU A 47 -5.74 -5.80 9.01
C LEU A 47 -6.35 -5.53 10.40
N GLY A 48 -5.96 -6.32 11.41
CA GLY A 48 -6.48 -6.18 12.78
C GLY A 48 -6.27 -4.79 13.38
N PHE A 49 -5.14 -4.13 13.08
CA PHE A 49 -4.91 -2.76 13.54
C PHE A 49 -6.00 -1.80 13.02
N TYR A 50 -6.40 -1.93 11.76
CA TYR A 50 -7.42 -1.06 11.21
C TYR A 50 -8.79 -1.35 11.80
N ILE A 51 -9.18 -2.62 11.91
CA ILE A 51 -10.45 -3.03 12.52
C ILE A 51 -10.56 -2.43 13.94
N ASP A 52 -9.55 -2.65 14.78
CA ASP A 52 -9.51 -2.14 16.15
C ASP A 52 -9.66 -0.61 16.19
N ARG A 53 -9.04 0.11 15.25
CA ARG A 53 -9.12 1.58 15.16
C ARG A 53 -10.46 2.07 14.65
N PHE A 54 -11.09 1.38 13.71
CA PHE A 54 -12.41 1.73 13.19
C PHE A 54 -13.49 1.51 14.25
N GLU A 55 -13.50 0.33 14.89
CA GLU A 55 -14.45 0.03 15.97
C GLU A 55 -14.25 0.97 17.16
N GLY A 56 -13.00 1.22 17.56
CA GLY A 56 -12.68 2.19 18.61
C GLY A 56 -13.06 3.64 18.28
N ALA A 57 -13.26 3.97 17.00
CA ALA A 57 -13.74 5.27 16.54
C ALA A 57 -15.27 5.33 16.33
N GLY A 58 -16.01 4.26 16.65
CA GLY A 58 -17.47 4.19 16.56
C GLY A 58 -18.02 3.61 15.26
N PHE A 59 -17.17 3.16 14.34
CA PHE A 59 -17.63 2.53 13.10
C PHE A 59 -18.01 1.05 13.30
N GLU A 60 -19.07 0.61 12.63
CA GLU A 60 -19.36 -0.82 12.42
C GLU A 60 -18.72 -1.30 11.11
N VAL A 61 -17.79 -2.26 11.19
CA VAL A 61 -17.15 -2.82 9.99
C VAL A 61 -18.10 -3.78 9.28
N ARG A 62 -18.66 -3.34 8.15
CA ARG A 62 -19.65 -4.13 7.38
C ARG A 62 -19.06 -5.12 6.39
N ASN A 63 -17.93 -4.79 5.76
CA ASN A 63 -17.33 -5.60 4.70
C ASN A 63 -15.81 -5.41 4.66
N ILE A 64 -15.09 -6.49 4.33
CA ILE A 64 -13.65 -6.52 4.13
C ILE A 64 -13.38 -7.30 2.84
N ASP A 65 -12.64 -6.69 1.92
CA ASP A 65 -12.22 -7.33 0.68
C ASP A 65 -10.68 -7.30 0.54
N THR A 66 -10.09 -8.44 0.20
CA THR A 66 -8.64 -8.60 0.01
C THR A 66 -8.33 -8.78 -1.46
N ILE A 67 -8.11 -7.65 -2.15
CA ILE A 67 -7.88 -7.60 -3.61
C ILE A 67 -6.41 -7.49 -4.00
N GLY A 68 -5.48 -7.98 -3.17
CA GLY A 68 -4.03 -7.82 -3.37
C GLY A 68 -3.51 -8.32 -4.72
N VAL A 69 -4.12 -9.36 -5.29
CA VAL A 69 -3.77 -9.89 -6.62
C VAL A 69 -3.96 -8.87 -7.74
N HIS A 70 -4.96 -7.98 -7.62
CA HIS A 70 -5.17 -6.90 -8.57
C HIS A 70 -4.03 -5.89 -8.51
N TYR A 71 -3.48 -5.65 -7.31
CA TYR A 71 -2.32 -4.79 -7.12
C TYR A 71 -1.06 -5.39 -7.76
N SER A 72 -0.85 -6.70 -7.66
CA SER A 72 0.22 -7.39 -8.40
C SER A 72 0.08 -7.21 -9.91
N GLY A 73 -1.14 -7.33 -10.45
CA GLY A 73 -1.42 -7.06 -11.87
C GLY A 73 -1.15 -5.61 -12.29
N THR A 74 -1.45 -4.65 -11.41
CA THR A 74 -1.14 -3.23 -11.62
C THR A 74 0.37 -3.00 -11.67
N LEU A 75 1.12 -3.50 -10.68
CA LEU A 75 2.58 -3.37 -10.62
C LEU A 75 3.25 -4.03 -11.83
N TRP A 76 2.74 -5.16 -12.30
CA TRP A 76 3.25 -5.80 -13.51
C TRP A 76 3.08 -4.93 -14.76
N ARG A 77 1.92 -4.26 -14.90
CA ARG A 77 1.69 -3.33 -16.03
C ARG A 77 2.59 -2.10 -15.92
N TRP A 78 2.77 -1.56 -14.71
CA TRP A 78 3.71 -0.46 -14.48
C TRP A 78 5.14 -0.85 -14.83
N TYR A 79 5.58 -2.05 -14.42
CA TYR A 79 6.88 -2.58 -14.77
C TYR A 79 7.07 -2.71 -16.29
N ARG A 80 6.08 -3.26 -17.01
CA ARG A 80 6.12 -3.33 -18.48
C ARG A 80 6.22 -1.95 -19.12
N ASN A 81 5.47 -0.97 -18.61
CA ASN A 81 5.54 0.40 -19.10
C ASN A 81 6.90 1.04 -18.83
N TRP A 82 7.50 0.77 -17.66
CA TRP A 82 8.83 1.22 -17.29
C TRP A 82 9.90 0.67 -18.24
N LEU A 83 9.88 -0.64 -18.49
CA LEU A 83 10.80 -1.29 -19.43
C LEU A 83 10.62 -0.79 -20.86
N ALA A 84 9.38 -0.66 -21.34
CA ALA A 84 9.10 -0.19 -22.69
C ALA A 84 9.57 1.26 -22.95
N ASN A 85 9.78 2.04 -21.88
CA ASN A 85 10.26 3.41 -21.96
C ASN A 85 11.69 3.56 -21.40
N LYS A 86 12.47 2.47 -21.33
CA LYS A 86 13.82 2.44 -20.78
C LYS A 86 14.68 3.61 -21.27
N ASP A 87 14.79 3.81 -22.58
CA ASP A 87 15.68 4.85 -23.13
C ASP A 87 15.27 6.26 -22.67
N LYS A 88 13.96 6.52 -22.58
CA LYS A 88 13.44 7.81 -22.10
C LYS A 88 13.72 8.00 -20.61
N VAL A 89 13.54 6.95 -19.81
CA VAL A 89 13.77 6.97 -18.37
C VAL A 89 15.25 7.11 -18.07
N GLU A 90 16.12 6.33 -18.71
CA GLU A 90 17.58 6.42 -18.53
C GLU A 90 18.12 7.77 -18.99
N ALA A 91 17.62 8.34 -20.09
CA ALA A 91 18.03 9.67 -20.53
C ALA A 91 17.67 10.77 -19.52
N LYS A 92 16.51 10.64 -18.86
CA LYS A 92 16.01 11.66 -17.91
C LYS A 92 16.53 11.48 -16.49
N TYR A 93 16.63 10.24 -16.02
CA TYR A 93 16.90 9.91 -14.62
C TYR A 93 18.21 9.13 -14.43
N GLY A 94 18.82 8.62 -15.51
CA GLY A 94 20.07 7.86 -15.43
C GLY A 94 19.88 6.38 -15.05
N LYS A 95 20.92 5.59 -15.33
CA LYS A 95 20.90 4.12 -15.18
C LYS A 95 20.70 3.65 -13.74
N ARG A 96 21.12 4.45 -12.75
CA ARG A 96 20.97 4.10 -11.33
C ARG A 96 19.50 4.03 -10.93
N TRP A 97 18.71 5.01 -11.36
CA TRP A 97 17.29 5.11 -11.00
C TRP A 97 16.39 4.24 -11.88
N PHE A 98 16.88 3.81 -13.04
CA PHE A 98 16.19 2.83 -13.88
C PHE A 98 16.17 1.40 -13.27
N ARG A 99 17.24 1.05 -12.54
CA ARG A 99 17.43 -0.27 -11.90
C ARG A 99 16.57 -0.43 -10.66
#